data_AF-A0A354IR65-F1
#
_entry.id   AF-A0A354IR65-F1
#
_cell.length_a   1.000
_cell.length_b   1.000
_cell.length_c   1.000
_cell.angle_alpha   90.00
_cell.angle_beta   90.00
_cell.angle_gamma   90.00
#
_symmetry.space_group_name_H-M   'P 1'
#
loop_
_entity.id
_entity.type
_entity.pdbx_description
1 polymer ?
#
loop_
_entity_poly.entity_id
_entity_poly.type
_entity_poly.pdbx_seq_one_letter_code
_entity_poly.pdbx_strand_id
1 'polypeptide(L)'
;MNEAPVKIQFALVSHTNNGKTTLARTMTGVDVGEVRDAAHVTTFAEAHPLLTSPAGDTLLLWDTPGFGDSVRLLKRLAMAGNPIGWFLREVFDRYRDRPFWLSQQALRAAKDEADIVLYLVNSAEPPGDAGYLPAEMNILEWLGKPVVVLLNGMGPPRPGAQESAEGQQWKQHLARFPMVREVLALDAFARCWVHEHVFYEAVAPLVEPGKQAGYVRLRAAWEAGNRQRYASALRMTAEQVASAVRDSEPVPEEGRGVVRSALKAVGLGKDEQRRQEAAMAALVERLNGEINKTTMRMLVLHKVDPGEAEAINARVRENFAVRAPIDKAQAGLLGAVVSGAATGLSADLMAGGLS
;
A
#
# COMPACT_ATOMS: atom_id res chain seq x y z
N MET A 1 16.52 7.61 -33.05
CA MET A 1 17.01 6.22 -33.14
C MET A 1 16.28 5.45 -32.05
N ASN A 2 15.54 4.40 -32.38
CA ASN A 2 14.96 3.53 -31.35
C ASN A 2 16.10 2.68 -30.80
N GLU A 3 16.59 3.03 -29.62
CA GLU A 3 17.51 2.18 -28.87
C GLU A 3 16.82 0.86 -28.50
N ALA A 4 17.59 -0.21 -28.44
CA ALA A 4 17.09 -1.52 -28.04
C ALA A 4 16.44 -1.46 -26.65
N PRO A 5 15.39 -2.27 -26.40
CA PRO A 5 14.78 -2.35 -25.08
C PRO A 5 15.81 -2.79 -24.04
N VAL A 6 15.74 -2.18 -22.86
CA VAL A 6 16.68 -2.45 -21.77
C VAL A 6 16.02 -3.26 -20.64
N LYS A 7 16.86 -4.05 -19.96
CA LYS A 7 16.48 -4.78 -18.75
C LYS A 7 17.21 -4.17 -17.56
N ILE A 8 16.44 -3.63 -16.61
CA ILE A 8 16.93 -3.06 -15.35
C ILE A 8 16.49 -3.96 -14.21
N GLN A 9 17.39 -4.25 -13.27
CA GLN A 9 17.16 -5.24 -12.23
C GLN A 9 17.50 -4.68 -10.85
N PHE A 10 16.52 -4.73 -9.95
CA PHE A 10 16.70 -4.45 -8.53
C PHE A 10 16.83 -5.76 -7.77
N ALA A 11 17.75 -5.83 -6.81
CA ALA A 11 17.80 -6.93 -5.83
C ALA A 11 17.35 -6.42 -4.47
N LEU A 12 16.27 -6.99 -3.94
CA LEU A 12 15.79 -6.68 -2.60
C LEU A 12 16.47 -7.59 -1.59
N VAL A 13 17.18 -6.98 -0.63
CA VAL A 13 17.95 -7.66 0.41
C VAL A 13 17.63 -7.06 1.78
N SER A 14 17.68 -7.88 2.83
CA SER A 14 17.30 -7.47 4.19
C SER A 14 18.02 -8.30 5.25
N HIS A 15 18.13 -7.80 6.48
CA HIS A 15 18.69 -8.56 7.60
C HIS A 15 17.88 -9.85 7.87
N THR A 16 16.55 -9.70 7.97
CA THR A 16 15.60 -10.79 8.17
C THR A 16 14.57 -10.83 7.04
N ASN A 17 13.88 -11.96 6.86
CA ASN A 17 12.79 -12.06 5.89
C ASN A 17 11.53 -11.26 6.31
N ASN A 18 11.47 -10.71 7.52
CA ASN A 18 10.30 -9.98 8.01
C ASN A 18 10.14 -8.66 7.24
N GLY A 19 8.97 -8.45 6.65
CA GLY A 19 8.62 -7.25 5.89
C GLY A 19 9.12 -7.21 4.44
N LYS A 20 10.06 -8.07 4.04
CA LYS A 20 10.60 -8.13 2.67
C LYS A 20 9.54 -8.57 1.64
N THR A 21 8.85 -9.68 1.90
CA THR A 21 7.79 -10.19 1.01
C THR A 21 6.60 -9.24 0.95
N THR A 22 6.23 -8.63 2.08
CA THR A 22 5.20 -7.59 2.11
C THR A 22 5.61 -6.40 1.25
N LEU A 23 6.86 -5.95 1.35
CA LEU A 23 7.39 -4.87 0.51
C LEU A 23 7.40 -5.24 -0.97
N ALA A 24 7.87 -6.43 -1.34
CA ALA A 24 7.88 -6.90 -2.73
C ALA A 24 6.45 -6.93 -3.32
N ARG A 25 5.46 -7.38 -2.54
CA ARG A 25 4.04 -7.35 -2.93
C ARG A 25 3.54 -5.92 -3.13
N THR A 26 3.89 -5.01 -2.22
CA THR A 26 3.48 -3.61 -2.33
C THR A 26 4.11 -2.92 -3.54
N MET A 27 5.39 -3.18 -3.83
CA MET A 27 6.09 -2.61 -5.00
C MET A 27 5.55 -3.14 -6.33
N THR A 28 5.11 -4.41 -6.37
CA THR A 28 4.58 -5.03 -7.60
C THR A 28 3.12 -4.64 -7.88
N GLY A 29 2.40 -4.09 -6.89
CA GLY A 29 1.05 -3.55 -7.08
C GLY A 29 0.01 -4.61 -7.45
N VAL A 30 0.24 -5.87 -7.08
CA VAL A 30 -0.69 -6.99 -7.22
C VAL A 30 -0.99 -7.49 -5.81
N ASP A 31 -2.26 -7.43 -5.37
CA ASP A 31 -2.70 -8.27 -4.27
C ASP A 31 -2.54 -9.72 -4.75
N VAL A 32 -1.54 -10.42 -4.22
CA VAL A 32 -1.35 -11.85 -4.42
C VAL A 32 -2.43 -12.57 -3.62
N GLY A 33 -3.64 -12.54 -4.18
CA GLY A 33 -4.82 -13.30 -3.83
C GLY A 33 -5.10 -14.38 -4.86
N GLU A 34 -4.07 -15.05 -5.35
CA GLU A 34 -4.18 -16.50 -5.57
C GLU A 34 -3.24 -17.15 -4.57
N VAL A 35 -3.84 -17.86 -3.64
CA VAL A 35 -3.17 -18.82 -2.76
C VAL A 35 -2.51 -19.86 -3.67
N ARG A 36 -1.26 -19.59 -4.08
CA ARG A 36 -0.24 -20.61 -3.94
C ARG A 36 0.21 -20.55 -2.50
N ASP A 37 -0.42 -21.40 -1.70
CA ASP A 37 0.01 -21.72 -0.36
C ASP A 37 1.46 -22.21 -0.43
N ALA A 38 2.37 -21.29 -0.24
CA ALA A 38 3.79 -21.57 -0.05
C ALA A 38 4.36 -20.50 0.87
N ALA A 39 3.83 -20.45 2.09
CA ALA A 39 4.61 -19.99 3.24
C ALA A 39 5.74 -21.00 3.54
N HIS A 40 6.54 -21.37 2.54
CA HIS A 40 7.69 -22.24 2.72
C HIS A 40 8.77 -21.91 1.70
N VAL A 41 9.79 -21.22 2.22
CA VAL A 41 11.15 -21.16 1.69
C VAL A 41 11.24 -20.48 0.32
N THR A 42 11.64 -19.20 0.30
CA THR A 42 12.25 -18.55 -0.88
C THR A 42 13.50 -19.35 -1.27
N THR A 43 13.27 -20.42 -2.05
CA THR A 43 14.28 -21.42 -2.41
C THR A 43 14.92 -21.09 -3.77
N PHE A 44 14.36 -20.14 -4.50
CA PHE A 44 14.89 -19.53 -5.72
C PHE A 44 14.53 -18.04 -5.71
N ALA A 45 15.45 -17.18 -6.15
CA ALA A 45 15.16 -15.76 -6.30
C ALA A 45 14.09 -15.61 -7.40
N GLU A 46 12.88 -15.20 -7.02
CA GLU A 46 11.80 -14.94 -7.97
C GLU A 46 11.96 -13.51 -8.49
N ALA A 47 11.90 -13.35 -9.81
CA ALA A 47 11.94 -12.05 -10.46
C ALA A 47 10.52 -11.57 -10.71
N HIS A 48 10.14 -10.47 -10.08
CA HIS A 48 8.83 -9.86 -10.25
C HIS A 48 8.92 -8.63 -11.16
N PRO A 49 8.12 -8.53 -12.23
CA PRO A 49 8.09 -7.33 -13.06
C PRO A 49 7.46 -6.17 -12.27
N LEU A 50 8.20 -5.07 -12.13
CA LEU A 50 7.69 -3.82 -11.56
C LEU A 50 7.07 -2.95 -12.64
N LEU A 51 7.81 -2.71 -13.73
CA LEU A 51 7.40 -1.84 -14.84
C LEU A 51 7.73 -2.48 -16.18
N THR A 52 6.90 -2.20 -17.18
CA THR A 52 7.16 -2.55 -18.58
C THR A 52 6.77 -1.36 -19.44
N SER A 53 7.68 -0.92 -20.31
CA SER A 53 7.39 0.16 -21.25
C SER A 53 6.74 -0.38 -22.52
N PRO A 54 5.99 0.44 -23.29
CA PRO A 54 5.50 0.04 -24.62
C PRO A 54 6.61 -0.34 -25.61
N ALA A 55 7.84 0.14 -25.38
CA ALA A 55 9.01 -0.20 -26.19
C ALA A 55 9.63 -1.56 -25.80
N GLY A 56 9.13 -2.23 -24.77
CA GLY A 56 9.63 -3.51 -24.28
C GLY A 56 10.72 -3.42 -23.22
N ASP A 57 11.02 -2.23 -22.69
CA ASP A 57 11.91 -2.10 -21.54
C ASP A 57 11.26 -2.76 -20.31
N THR A 58 12.06 -3.34 -19.43
CA THR A 58 11.57 -4.00 -18.22
C THR A 58 12.35 -3.58 -16.99
N LEU A 59 11.63 -3.28 -15.91
CA LEU A 59 12.19 -3.18 -14.58
C LEU A 59 11.75 -4.38 -13.74
N LEU A 60 12.71 -5.15 -13.23
CA LEU A 60 12.46 -6.35 -12.43
C LEU A 60 12.91 -6.15 -10.98
N LEU A 61 12.19 -6.75 -10.04
CA LEU A 61 12.54 -6.87 -8.63
C LEU A 61 12.84 -8.33 -8.31
N TRP A 62 14.08 -8.63 -7.96
CA TRP A 62 14.50 -9.93 -7.47
C TRP A 62 14.32 -9.98 -5.96
N ASP A 63 13.47 -10.89 -5.51
CA ASP A 63 13.29 -11.13 -4.08
C ASP A 63 14.36 -12.10 -3.56
N THR A 64 15.43 -11.58 -2.95
CA THR A 64 16.53 -12.42 -2.44
C THR A 64 16.25 -12.90 -1.00
N PRO A 65 16.66 -14.10 -0.57
CA PRO A 65 16.59 -14.50 0.82
C PRO A 65 17.36 -13.52 1.72
N GLY A 66 16.84 -13.27 2.94
CA GLY A 66 17.51 -12.41 3.91
C GLY A 66 18.90 -12.89 4.32
N PHE A 67 19.70 -11.96 4.84
CA PHE A 67 21.10 -12.18 5.21
C PHE A 67 21.27 -13.16 6.38
N GLY A 68 20.32 -13.24 7.31
CA GLY A 68 20.38 -14.17 8.43
C GLY A 68 21.62 -13.93 9.30
N ASP A 69 22.48 -14.95 9.45
CA ASP A 69 23.79 -14.81 10.10
C ASP A 69 24.79 -14.13 9.14
N SER A 70 24.67 -12.81 9.05
CA SER A 70 25.48 -11.95 8.17
C SER A 70 26.98 -12.06 8.44
N VAL A 71 27.39 -12.31 9.70
CA VAL A 71 28.80 -12.49 10.07
C VAL A 71 29.36 -13.79 9.49
N ARG A 72 28.63 -14.90 9.63
CA ARG A 72 29.02 -16.19 9.03
C ARG A 72 28.98 -16.13 7.50
N LEU A 73 28.03 -15.39 6.93
CA LEU A 73 27.90 -15.17 5.50
C LEU A 73 29.11 -14.38 4.93
N LEU A 74 29.46 -13.27 5.56
CA LEU A 74 30.61 -12.44 5.17
C LEU A 74 31.92 -13.22 5.22
N LYS A 75 32.19 -13.94 6.32
CA LYS A 75 33.41 -14.78 6.44
C LYS A 75 33.53 -15.74 5.27
N ARG A 76 32.41 -16.31 4.80
CA ARG A 76 32.40 -17.23 3.68
C ARG A 76 32.54 -16.57 2.31
N LEU A 77 31.90 -15.41 2.10
CA LEU A 77 32.07 -14.64 0.87
C LEU A 77 33.52 -14.15 0.70
N ALA A 78 34.17 -13.73 1.80
CA ALA A 78 35.59 -13.35 1.81
C ALA A 78 36.53 -14.53 1.47
N MET A 79 36.16 -15.76 1.85
CA MET A 79 36.90 -16.99 1.54
C MET A 79 36.65 -17.51 0.11
N ALA A 80 35.63 -17.02 -0.59
CA ALA A 80 35.27 -17.48 -1.94
C ALA A 80 36.27 -17.05 -3.04
N GLY A 81 37.27 -16.22 -2.71
CA GLY A 81 38.37 -15.86 -3.62
C GLY A 81 39.39 -16.98 -3.90
N ASN A 82 39.22 -18.19 -3.34
CA ASN A 82 40.13 -19.32 -3.55
C ASN A 82 39.39 -20.55 -4.19
N PRO A 83 39.64 -20.87 -5.47
CA PRO A 83 38.76 -21.72 -6.29
C PRO A 83 38.72 -23.21 -5.91
N ILE A 84 39.79 -23.77 -5.33
CA ILE A 84 39.89 -25.22 -5.06
C ILE A 84 39.26 -25.61 -3.71
N GLY A 85 39.34 -24.73 -2.71
CA GLY A 85 38.71 -24.95 -1.41
C GLY A 85 37.18 -24.77 -1.42
N TRP A 86 36.65 -24.20 -2.50
CA TRP A 86 35.27 -23.77 -2.70
C TRP A 86 34.36 -24.91 -3.17
N PHE A 87 34.72 -25.64 -4.23
CA PHE A 87 33.88 -26.71 -4.81
C PHE A 87 33.61 -27.88 -3.85
N LEU A 88 34.63 -28.33 -3.10
CA LEU A 88 34.50 -29.45 -2.15
C LEU A 88 33.59 -29.12 -0.95
N ARG A 89 33.43 -27.84 -0.62
CA ARG A 89 32.62 -27.40 0.54
C ARG A 89 31.23 -26.90 0.16
N GLU A 90 31.05 -26.43 -1.07
CA GLU A 90 29.73 -26.11 -1.64
C GLU A 90 28.81 -27.35 -1.64
N VAL A 91 29.37 -28.54 -1.91
CA VAL A 91 28.66 -29.82 -1.81
C VAL A 91 28.34 -30.18 -0.35
N PHE A 92 29.23 -29.88 0.59
CA PHE A 92 29.07 -30.19 2.01
C PHE A 92 28.03 -29.28 2.70
N ASP A 93 28.03 -27.98 2.38
CA ASP A 93 27.06 -27.01 2.90
C ASP A 93 25.66 -27.22 2.33
N ARG A 94 25.55 -27.61 1.06
CA ARG A 94 24.28 -28.04 0.44
C ARG A 94 23.61 -29.18 1.21
N TYR A 95 24.40 -30.03 1.87
CA TYR A 95 23.94 -31.17 2.65
C TYR A 95 23.66 -30.85 4.13
N ARG A 96 24.35 -29.86 4.73
CA ARG A 96 24.26 -29.56 6.18
C ARG A 96 23.44 -28.32 6.54
N ASP A 97 23.37 -27.32 5.66
CA ASP A 97 22.73 -26.03 5.94
C ASP A 97 22.18 -25.40 4.64
N ARG A 98 21.15 -26.05 4.09
CA ARG A 98 20.51 -25.69 2.82
C ARG A 98 20.02 -24.22 2.77
N PRO A 99 19.40 -23.64 3.81
CA PRO A 99 19.00 -22.23 3.80
C PRO A 99 20.20 -21.29 3.59
N PHE A 100 21.32 -21.58 4.23
CA PHE A 100 22.53 -20.76 4.14
C PHE A 100 23.22 -20.87 2.76
N TRP A 101 23.17 -22.03 2.11
CA TRP A 101 23.65 -22.20 0.72
C TRP A 101 22.80 -21.41 -0.30
N LEU A 102 21.50 -21.29 -0.06
CA LEU A 102 20.58 -20.52 -0.91
C LEU A 102 20.82 -19.02 -0.81
N SER A 103 21.06 -18.48 0.40
CA SER A 103 21.42 -17.07 0.58
C SER A 103 22.71 -16.71 -0.18
N GLN A 104 23.70 -17.61 -0.23
CA GLN A 104 24.94 -17.39 -0.99
C GLN A 104 24.71 -17.32 -2.51
N GLN A 105 23.91 -18.24 -3.07
CA GLN A 105 23.59 -18.20 -4.50
C GLN A 105 22.78 -16.97 -4.87
N ALA A 106 21.81 -16.59 -4.04
CA ALA A 106 21.02 -15.40 -4.29
C ALA A 106 21.88 -14.12 -4.27
N LEU A 107 22.88 -14.05 -3.39
CA LEU A 107 23.82 -12.92 -3.37
C LEU A 107 24.75 -12.90 -4.57
N ARG A 108 25.15 -14.06 -5.08
CA ARG A 108 25.92 -14.15 -6.34
C ARG A 108 25.07 -13.72 -7.53
N ALA A 109 23.83 -14.22 -7.62
CA ALA A 109 22.89 -13.77 -8.64
C ALA A 109 22.65 -12.25 -8.54
N ALA A 110 22.49 -11.70 -7.35
CA ALA A 110 22.38 -10.25 -7.15
C ALA A 110 23.65 -9.50 -7.59
N LYS A 111 24.84 -10.04 -7.31
CA LYS A 111 26.11 -9.46 -7.77
C LYS A 111 26.22 -9.43 -9.29
N ASP A 112 25.83 -10.51 -9.95
CA ASP A 112 26.02 -10.67 -11.39
C ASP A 112 24.91 -9.96 -12.18
N GLU A 113 23.66 -10.03 -11.71
CA GLU A 113 22.49 -9.60 -12.46
C GLU A 113 21.90 -8.25 -12.01
N ALA A 114 22.01 -7.88 -10.73
CA ALA A 114 21.37 -6.65 -10.26
C ALA A 114 22.13 -5.41 -10.74
N ASP A 115 21.37 -4.39 -11.11
CA ASP A 115 21.89 -3.05 -11.39
C ASP A 115 21.99 -2.24 -10.10
N ILE A 116 20.97 -2.37 -9.23
CA ILE A 116 20.83 -1.63 -7.98
C ILE A 116 20.37 -2.59 -6.87
N VAL A 117 20.88 -2.39 -5.65
CA VAL A 117 20.47 -3.14 -4.47
C VAL A 117 19.54 -2.29 -3.61
N LEU A 118 18.38 -2.84 -3.27
CA LEU A 118 17.44 -2.26 -2.32
C LEU A 118 17.67 -2.95 -0.97
N TYR A 119 18.18 -2.22 0.01
CA TYR A 119 18.49 -2.77 1.33
C TYR A 119 17.45 -2.34 2.35
N LEU A 120 16.63 -3.29 2.81
CA LEU A 120 15.56 -3.06 3.77
C LEU A 120 16.06 -3.22 5.21
N VAL A 121 15.88 -2.15 6.01
CA VAL A 121 16.20 -2.13 7.45
C VAL A 121 15.00 -1.66 8.25
N ASN A 122 14.93 -2.08 9.51
CA ASN A 122 13.92 -1.58 10.44
C ASN A 122 14.31 -0.18 10.94
N SER A 123 13.49 0.84 10.68
CA SER A 123 13.79 2.21 11.11
C SER A 123 13.71 2.38 12.63
N ALA A 124 12.94 1.53 13.30
CA ALA A 124 12.68 1.61 14.74
C ALA A 124 13.89 1.24 15.61
N GLU A 125 14.87 0.53 15.05
CA GLU A 125 16.11 0.18 15.74
C GLU A 125 17.17 1.27 15.46
N PRO A 126 17.80 1.86 16.49
CA PRO A 126 18.89 2.81 16.28
C PRO A 126 20.05 2.14 15.52
N PRO A 127 20.62 2.78 14.49
CA PRO A 127 21.66 2.15 13.68
C PRO A 127 22.96 1.90 14.47
N GLY A 128 23.16 2.59 15.60
CA GLY A 128 24.28 2.34 16.51
C GLY A 128 24.16 1.04 17.32
N ASP A 129 22.94 0.58 17.56
CA ASP A 129 22.65 -0.60 18.38
C ASP A 129 22.44 -1.86 17.52
N ALA A 130 22.27 -1.68 16.21
CA ALA A 130 22.13 -2.74 15.22
C ALA A 130 23.45 -3.50 14.98
N GLY A 131 23.76 -4.48 15.84
CA GLY A 131 25.00 -5.26 15.80
C GLY A 131 25.26 -6.05 14.50
N TYR A 132 24.22 -6.29 13.69
CA TYR A 132 24.32 -6.94 12.38
C TYR A 132 24.81 -6.00 11.28
N LEU A 133 24.58 -4.69 11.43
CA LEU A 133 24.74 -3.70 10.36
C LEU A 133 26.16 -3.64 9.79
N PRO A 134 27.25 -3.66 10.59
CA PRO A 134 28.60 -3.62 10.03
C PRO A 134 28.93 -4.80 9.11
N ALA A 135 28.48 -6.01 9.46
CA ALA A 135 28.70 -7.20 8.64
C ALA A 135 27.92 -7.13 7.33
N GLU A 136 26.69 -6.62 7.37
CA GLU A 136 25.85 -6.45 6.18
C GLU A 136 26.39 -5.37 5.25
N MET A 137 26.90 -4.26 5.79
CA MET A 137 27.57 -3.24 4.98
C MET A 137 28.76 -3.82 4.20
N ASN A 138 29.58 -4.67 4.82
CA ASN A 138 30.68 -5.35 4.11
C ASN A 138 30.16 -6.29 2.99
N ILE A 139 29.01 -6.94 3.19
CA ILE A 139 28.40 -7.78 2.14
C ILE A 139 27.90 -6.91 0.98
N LEU A 140 27.24 -5.78 1.28
CA LEU A 140 26.77 -4.84 0.27
C LEU A 140 27.93 -4.21 -0.51
N GLU A 141 29.03 -3.89 0.17
CA GLU A 141 30.26 -3.44 -0.48
C GLU A 141 30.84 -4.53 -1.39
N TRP A 142 30.84 -5.79 -0.95
CA TRP A 142 31.25 -6.93 -1.76
C TRP A 142 30.37 -7.12 -3.01
N LEU A 143 29.07 -6.80 -2.97
CA LEU A 143 28.21 -6.83 -4.16
C LEU A 143 28.71 -5.84 -5.22
N GLY A 144 29.26 -4.70 -4.81
CA GLY A 144 29.80 -3.69 -5.73
C GLY A 144 28.74 -3.00 -6.57
N LYS A 145 27.52 -2.88 -6.05
CA LYS A 145 26.38 -2.24 -6.70
C LYS A 145 25.93 -1.00 -5.90
N PRO A 146 25.34 0.02 -6.55
CA PRO A 146 24.71 1.12 -5.83
C PRO A 146 23.59 0.60 -4.93
N VAL A 147 23.54 1.07 -3.69
CA VAL A 147 22.57 0.66 -2.67
C VAL A 147 21.62 1.82 -2.39
N VAL A 148 20.33 1.53 -2.43
CA VAL A 148 19.26 2.38 -1.87
C VAL A 148 18.77 1.71 -0.60
N VAL A 149 18.93 2.39 0.53
CA VAL A 149 18.46 1.89 1.83
C VAL A 149 17.02 2.31 2.04
N LEU A 150 16.21 1.36 2.47
CA LEU A 150 14.78 1.46 2.65
C LEU A 150 14.45 1.27 4.14
N LEU A 151 14.03 2.34 4.83
CA LEU A 151 13.81 2.35 6.28
C LEU A 151 12.36 1.97 6.63
N ASN A 152 12.10 0.71 6.95
CA ASN A 152 10.79 0.19 7.32
C ASN A 152 10.37 0.58 8.73
N GLY A 153 9.34 1.43 8.85
CA GLY A 153 8.70 1.80 10.11
C GLY A 153 7.79 0.68 10.62
N MET A 154 8.35 -0.39 11.18
CA MET A 154 7.54 -1.40 11.86
C MET A 154 7.10 -0.85 13.23
N GLY A 155 5.94 -0.21 13.30
CA GLY A 155 5.37 0.31 14.54
C GLY A 155 4.09 1.14 14.33
N PRO A 156 3.37 1.50 15.41
CA PRO A 156 2.26 2.45 15.31
C PRO A 156 2.76 3.81 14.77
N PRO A 157 1.97 4.52 13.96
CA PRO A 157 2.35 5.83 13.40
C PRO A 157 2.77 6.76 14.53
N ARG A 158 3.95 7.37 14.39
CA ARG A 158 4.54 8.25 15.41
C ARG A 158 4.35 9.70 15.00
N PRO A 159 4.55 10.67 15.90
CA PRO A 159 4.56 12.08 15.51
C PRO A 159 5.65 12.33 14.45
N GLY A 160 5.32 13.02 13.35
CA GLY A 160 6.22 13.15 12.19
C GLY A 160 7.60 13.78 12.46
N ALA A 161 7.74 14.54 13.56
CA ALA A 161 9.03 15.05 14.02
C ALA A 161 9.98 13.93 14.48
N GLN A 162 9.45 12.90 15.12
CA GLN A 162 10.21 11.75 15.60
C GLN A 162 10.64 10.86 14.44
N GLU A 163 9.76 10.58 13.49
CA GLU A 163 10.06 9.80 12.27
C GLU A 163 11.11 10.50 11.41
N SER A 164 11.02 11.83 11.27
CA SER A 164 12.03 12.63 10.57
C SER A 164 13.40 12.54 11.24
N ALA A 165 13.45 12.57 12.57
CA ALA A 165 14.69 12.46 13.33
C ALA A 165 15.32 11.06 13.18
N GLU A 166 14.52 9.99 13.23
CA GLU A 166 14.97 8.61 13.01
C GLU A 166 15.57 8.46 11.59
N GLY A 167 14.87 8.96 10.57
CA GLY A 167 15.38 8.95 9.20
C GLY A 167 16.69 9.71 9.02
N GLN A 168 16.84 10.86 9.70
CA GLN A 168 18.08 11.63 9.69
C GLN A 168 19.24 10.90 10.39
N GLN A 169 18.98 10.22 11.51
CA GLN A 169 20.00 9.42 12.20
C GLN A 169 20.52 8.30 11.29
N TRP A 170 19.62 7.59 10.59
CA TRP A 170 20.00 6.58 9.61
C TRP A 170 20.81 7.16 8.45
N LYS A 171 20.38 8.31 7.89
CA LYS A 171 21.14 9.03 6.84
C LYS A 171 22.56 9.37 7.29
N GLN A 172 22.71 9.97 8.47
CA GLN A 172 24.01 10.35 9.02
C GLN A 172 24.89 9.14 9.30
N HIS A 173 24.32 8.08 9.87
CA HIS A 173 25.06 6.85 10.17
C HIS A 173 25.55 6.16 8.91
N LEU A 174 24.74 6.11 7.85
CA LEU A 174 25.05 5.40 6.62
C LEU A 174 25.90 6.21 5.62
N ALA A 175 26.01 7.53 5.80
CA ALA A 175 26.83 8.40 4.94
C ALA A 175 28.32 8.00 4.86
N ARG A 176 28.80 7.23 5.84
CA ARG A 176 30.18 6.69 5.85
C ARG A 176 30.42 5.58 4.81
N PHE A 177 29.37 5.03 4.21
CA PHE A 177 29.43 3.88 3.31
C PHE A 177 29.20 4.33 1.86
N PRO A 178 30.24 4.38 0.99
CA PRO A 178 30.13 4.98 -0.35
C PRO A 178 29.17 4.28 -1.31
N MET A 179 28.91 2.99 -1.10
CA MET A 179 27.92 2.24 -1.88
C MET A 179 26.49 2.62 -1.53
N VAL A 180 26.23 3.20 -0.35
CA VAL A 180 24.92 3.74 0.00
C VAL A 180 24.74 5.08 -0.71
N ARG A 181 23.83 5.09 -1.68
CA ARG A 181 23.59 6.25 -2.56
C ARG A 181 22.40 7.07 -2.13
N GLU A 182 21.41 6.44 -1.53
CA GLU A 182 20.23 7.10 -0.99
C GLU A 182 19.67 6.32 0.20
N VAL A 183 18.99 7.02 1.11
CA VAL A 183 18.25 6.43 2.24
C VAL A 183 16.83 7.01 2.23
N LEU A 184 15.85 6.14 2.03
CA LEU A 184 14.44 6.51 1.91
C LEU A 184 13.64 5.94 3.07
N ALA A 185 12.77 6.76 3.66
CA ALA A 185 11.81 6.30 4.64
C ALA A 185 10.73 5.43 3.96
N LEU A 186 10.45 4.27 4.55
CA LEU A 186 9.53 3.27 4.03
C LEU A 186 8.19 3.25 4.78
N ASP A 187 7.79 4.37 5.38
CA ASP A 187 6.38 4.62 5.73
C ASP A 187 5.53 4.93 4.47
N ALA A 188 6.23 5.08 3.34
CA ALA A 188 5.75 5.71 2.13
C ALA A 188 5.14 4.73 1.09
N PHE A 189 5.22 3.41 1.33
CA PHE A 189 4.55 2.40 0.49
C PHE A 189 3.11 2.09 0.94
N ALA A 190 2.45 3.01 1.64
CA ALA A 190 1.00 3.03 1.70
C ALA A 190 0.40 3.35 0.31
N ARG A 191 0.58 2.47 -0.70
CA ARG A 191 0.14 2.61 -2.12
C ARG A 191 0.03 4.06 -2.62
N CYS A 192 1.01 4.91 -2.26
CA CYS A 192 0.96 6.33 -2.53
C CYS A 192 1.88 6.62 -3.70
N TRP A 193 1.27 6.81 -4.86
CA TRP A 193 1.99 7.04 -6.11
C TRP A 193 2.92 8.27 -6.07
N VAL A 194 2.65 9.24 -5.17
CA VAL A 194 3.54 10.40 -4.95
C VAL A 194 4.86 9.96 -4.32
N HIS A 195 4.83 9.03 -3.37
CA HIS A 195 6.05 8.50 -2.75
C HIS A 195 6.80 7.55 -3.67
N GLU A 196 6.08 6.75 -4.46
CA GLU A 196 6.68 5.95 -5.54
C GLU A 196 7.44 6.83 -6.54
N HIS A 197 6.93 8.04 -6.85
CA HIS A 197 7.63 8.99 -7.69
C HIS A 197 9.00 9.37 -7.11
N VAL A 198 9.06 9.70 -5.81
CA VAL A 198 10.31 10.04 -5.11
C VAL A 198 11.31 8.90 -5.18
N PHE A 199 10.85 7.66 -5.01
CA PHE A 199 11.69 6.47 -5.17
C PHE A 199 12.27 6.36 -6.60
N TYR A 200 11.43 6.45 -7.64
CA TYR A 200 11.91 6.34 -9.02
C TYR A 200 12.81 7.52 -9.45
N GLU A 201 12.62 8.71 -8.88
CA GLU A 201 13.52 9.85 -9.06
C GLU A 201 14.88 9.59 -8.39
N ALA A 202 14.88 9.15 -7.13
CA ALA A 202 16.11 8.85 -6.38
C ALA A 202 16.95 7.75 -7.05
N VAL A 203 16.31 6.78 -7.71
CA VAL A 203 16.99 5.69 -8.42
C VAL A 203 17.53 6.13 -9.78
N ALA A 204 16.95 7.15 -10.41
CA ALA A 204 17.35 7.61 -11.75
C ALA A 204 18.88 7.83 -11.92
N PRO A 205 19.58 8.56 -11.04
CA PRO A 205 21.02 8.76 -11.18
C PRO A 205 21.86 7.49 -10.94
N LEU A 206 21.26 6.41 -10.43
CA LEU A 206 21.95 5.15 -10.10
C LEU A 206 21.93 4.15 -11.25
N VAL A 207 21.07 4.37 -12.24
CA VAL A 207 20.97 3.51 -13.43
C VAL A 207 22.20 3.73 -14.33
N GLU A 208 22.76 2.63 -14.84
CA GLU A 208 23.90 2.67 -15.74
C GLU A 208 23.63 3.57 -16.97
N PRO A 209 24.60 4.39 -17.45
CA PRO A 209 24.40 5.30 -18.57
C PRO A 209 23.75 4.68 -19.81
N GLY A 210 24.11 3.43 -20.16
CA GLY A 210 23.54 2.72 -21.31
C GLY A 210 22.07 2.32 -21.15
N LYS A 211 21.53 2.32 -19.92
CA LYS A 211 20.14 1.96 -19.62
C LYS A 211 19.26 3.18 -19.32
N GLN A 212 19.83 4.38 -19.23
CA GLN A 212 19.14 5.60 -18.83
C GLN A 212 17.93 5.93 -19.71
N ALA A 213 18.08 5.85 -21.03
CA ALA A 213 16.97 6.15 -21.94
C ALA A 213 15.80 5.17 -21.79
N GLY A 214 16.08 3.89 -21.57
CA GLY A 214 15.04 2.90 -21.28
C GLY A 214 14.40 3.10 -19.91
N TYR A 215 15.18 3.53 -18.91
CA TYR A 215 14.64 3.92 -17.61
C TYR A 215 13.69 5.12 -17.70
N VAL A 216 14.02 6.13 -18.52
CA VAL A 216 13.13 7.26 -18.80
C VAL A 216 11.81 6.78 -19.43
N ARG A 217 11.86 5.83 -20.38
CA ARG A 217 10.64 5.24 -20.98
C ARG A 217 9.81 4.46 -19.96
N LEU A 218 10.45 3.69 -19.08
CA LEU A 218 9.78 2.98 -17.98
C LEU A 218 9.07 3.95 -17.04
N ARG A 219 9.76 5.02 -16.62
CA ARG A 219 9.19 6.07 -15.76
C ARG A 219 8.02 6.79 -16.43
N ALA A 220 8.13 7.12 -17.71
CA ALA A 220 7.04 7.75 -18.47
C ALA A 220 5.80 6.84 -18.55
N ALA A 221 6.00 5.54 -18.77
CA ALA A 221 4.91 4.55 -18.77
C ALA A 221 4.23 4.45 -17.40
N TRP A 222 5.00 4.38 -16.32
CA TRP A 222 4.48 4.40 -14.95
C TRP A 222 3.68 5.68 -14.65
N GLU A 223 4.22 6.85 -15.01
CA GLU A 223 3.59 8.15 -14.76
C GLU A 223 2.30 8.31 -15.57
N ALA A 224 2.28 7.86 -16.83
CA ALA A 224 1.08 7.83 -17.65
C ALA A 224 -0.01 6.93 -17.04
N GLY A 225 0.36 5.73 -16.57
CA GLY A 225 -0.54 4.82 -15.87
C GLY A 225 -1.14 5.43 -14.59
N ASN A 226 -0.33 6.11 -13.79
CA ASN A 226 -0.81 6.82 -12.60
C ASN A 226 -1.75 7.97 -12.93
N ARG A 227 -1.41 8.81 -13.91
CA ARG A 227 -2.28 9.90 -14.38
C ARG A 227 -3.64 9.39 -14.88
N GLN A 228 -3.64 8.28 -15.62
CA GLN A 228 -4.86 7.64 -16.09
C GLN A 228 -5.72 7.11 -14.93
N ARG A 229 -5.09 6.44 -13.95
CA ARG A 229 -5.78 5.99 -12.74
C ARG A 229 -6.39 7.16 -11.98
N TYR A 230 -5.61 8.22 -11.74
CA TYR A 230 -6.08 9.41 -11.04
C TYR A 230 -7.28 10.08 -11.75
N ALA A 231 -7.19 10.28 -13.06
CA ALA A 231 -8.29 10.85 -13.84
C ALA A 231 -9.55 9.96 -13.80
N SER A 232 -9.38 8.63 -13.79
CA SER A 232 -10.49 7.68 -13.69
C SER A 232 -11.15 7.73 -12.31
N ALA A 233 -10.35 7.81 -11.24
CA ALA A 233 -10.86 7.97 -9.88
C ALA A 233 -11.66 9.28 -9.74
N LEU A 234 -11.11 10.41 -10.22
CA LEU A 234 -11.82 11.69 -10.22
C LEU A 234 -13.16 11.62 -10.96
N ARG A 235 -13.19 10.93 -12.11
CA ARG A 235 -14.42 10.75 -12.88
C ARG A 235 -15.46 9.95 -12.10
N MET A 236 -15.06 8.86 -11.45
CA MET A 236 -15.96 8.03 -10.63
C MET A 236 -16.58 8.85 -9.47
N THR A 237 -15.77 9.65 -8.76
CA THR A 237 -16.27 10.53 -7.70
C THR A 237 -17.19 11.62 -8.25
N ALA A 238 -16.85 12.23 -9.39
CA ALA A 238 -17.70 13.23 -10.02
C ALA A 238 -19.04 12.65 -10.47
N GLU A 239 -19.06 11.45 -11.04
CA GLU A 239 -20.28 10.70 -11.41
C GLU A 239 -21.16 10.48 -10.18
N GLN A 240 -20.57 10.02 -9.08
CA GLN A 240 -21.28 9.77 -7.82
C GLN A 240 -21.92 11.04 -7.25
N VAL A 241 -21.14 12.12 -7.12
CA VAL A 241 -21.63 13.41 -6.62
C VAL A 241 -22.73 13.96 -7.53
N ALA A 242 -22.53 13.90 -8.85
CA ALA A 242 -23.52 14.39 -9.80
C ALA A 242 -24.81 13.56 -9.78
N SER A 243 -24.71 12.24 -9.55
CA SER A 243 -25.88 11.37 -9.35
C SER A 243 -26.62 11.74 -8.06
N ALA A 244 -25.91 11.90 -6.96
CA ALA A 244 -26.50 12.25 -5.66
C ALA A 244 -27.21 13.61 -5.68
N VAL A 245 -26.62 14.62 -6.33
CA VAL A 245 -27.22 15.97 -6.43
C VAL A 245 -28.47 16.00 -7.31
N ARG A 246 -28.58 15.09 -8.29
CA ARG A 246 -29.76 14.99 -9.17
C ARG A 246 -30.83 14.03 -8.68
N ASP A 247 -30.55 13.25 -7.63
CA ASP A 247 -31.52 12.30 -7.09
C ASP A 247 -32.64 13.04 -6.37
N SER A 248 -33.86 12.56 -6.56
CA SER A 248 -35.06 13.10 -5.93
C SER A 248 -36.08 11.98 -5.75
N GLU A 249 -36.82 12.03 -4.65
CA GLU A 249 -37.88 11.06 -4.37
C GLU A 249 -39.19 11.84 -4.17
N PRO A 250 -40.23 11.54 -4.97
CA PRO A 250 -41.53 12.17 -4.78
C PRO A 250 -42.14 11.74 -3.45
N VAL A 251 -42.69 12.68 -2.70
CA VAL A 251 -43.48 12.37 -1.51
C VAL A 251 -44.92 12.08 -1.98
N PRO A 252 -45.47 10.87 -1.77
CA PRO A 252 -46.83 10.55 -2.20
C PRO A 252 -47.83 11.50 -1.56
N GLU A 253 -48.71 12.14 -2.33
CA GLU A 253 -49.83 12.89 -1.76
C GLU A 253 -50.95 11.94 -1.29
N GLU A 254 -51.64 12.29 -0.19
CA GLU A 254 -52.86 11.57 0.19
C GLU A 254 -53.90 11.65 -0.93
N GLY A 255 -54.40 10.49 -1.38
CA GLY A 255 -55.54 10.44 -2.28
C GLY A 255 -56.73 11.20 -1.68
N ARG A 256 -57.38 12.06 -2.49
CA ARG A 256 -58.57 12.85 -2.11
C ARG A 256 -59.79 11.96 -1.87
N GLY A 257 -59.76 11.13 -0.84
CA GLY A 257 -60.90 10.36 -0.34
C GLY A 257 -61.73 11.22 0.62
N VAL A 258 -62.97 11.51 0.23
CA VAL A 258 -63.91 12.42 0.92
C VAL A 258 -64.30 11.98 2.35
N VAL A 259 -63.89 10.79 2.81
CA VAL A 259 -64.44 10.16 4.04
C VAL A 259 -63.59 10.35 5.31
N ARG A 260 -62.39 10.96 5.23
CA ARG A 260 -61.44 10.97 6.38
C ARG A 260 -61.39 12.25 7.22
N SER A 261 -62.23 13.25 6.94
CA SER A 261 -62.12 14.62 7.49
C SER A 261 -62.29 14.74 9.01
N ALA A 262 -62.92 13.78 9.69
CA ALA A 262 -63.21 13.88 11.13
C ALA A 262 -62.08 13.40 12.07
N LEU A 263 -61.10 12.62 11.59
CA LEU A 263 -59.96 12.13 12.39
C LEU A 263 -58.68 12.97 12.20
N LYS A 264 -58.76 14.04 11.41
CA LYS A 264 -57.61 14.76 10.84
C LYS A 264 -56.78 15.56 11.85
N ALA A 265 -57.35 16.09 12.92
CA ALA A 265 -56.66 17.09 13.76
C ALA A 265 -55.49 16.56 14.61
N VAL A 266 -55.39 15.25 14.87
CA VAL A 266 -54.35 14.65 15.74
C VAL A 266 -53.38 13.72 14.98
N GLY A 267 -53.75 13.25 13.78
CA GLY A 267 -52.96 12.29 12.98
C GLY A 267 -52.26 12.87 11.74
N LEU A 268 -52.71 14.02 11.21
CA LEU A 268 -52.20 14.60 9.95
C LEU A 268 -50.68 14.84 9.97
N GLY A 269 -50.13 15.34 11.08
CA GLY A 269 -48.69 15.59 11.19
C GLY A 269 -47.86 14.31 11.18
N LYS A 270 -48.38 13.22 11.76
CA LYS A 270 -47.67 11.93 11.85
C LYS A 270 -47.67 11.17 10.52
N ASP A 271 -48.76 11.24 9.75
CA ASP A 271 -48.85 10.55 8.46
C ASP A 271 -48.09 11.27 7.33
N GLU A 272 -48.04 12.60 7.35
CA GLU A 272 -47.13 13.39 6.49
C GLU A 272 -45.66 13.11 6.82
N GLN A 273 -45.32 13.12 8.12
CA GLN A 273 -43.95 12.86 8.56
C GLN A 273 -43.48 11.45 8.20
N ARG A 274 -44.34 10.42 8.33
CA ARG A 274 -44.03 9.05 7.88
C ARG A 274 -43.79 8.95 6.37
N ARG A 275 -44.52 9.71 5.55
CA ARG A 275 -44.32 9.73 4.08
C ARG A 275 -43.01 10.40 3.70
N GLN A 276 -42.66 11.49 4.37
CA GLN A 276 -41.37 12.16 4.22
C GLN A 276 -40.22 11.25 4.69
N GLU A 277 -40.40 10.54 5.81
CA GLU A 277 -39.45 9.54 6.31
C GLU A 277 -39.21 8.41 5.29
N ALA A 278 -40.28 7.88 4.68
CA ALA A 278 -40.17 6.84 3.65
C ALA A 278 -39.43 7.35 2.39
N ALA A 279 -39.74 8.56 1.93
CA ALA A 279 -39.05 9.16 0.78
C ALA A 279 -37.56 9.42 1.07
N MET A 280 -37.24 9.90 2.27
CA MET A 280 -35.86 10.09 2.72
C MET A 280 -35.12 8.74 2.82
N ALA A 281 -35.76 7.70 3.37
CA ALA A 281 -35.16 6.37 3.45
C ALA A 281 -34.80 5.82 2.05
N ALA A 282 -35.68 6.00 1.06
CA ALA A 282 -35.42 5.59 -0.32
C ALA A 282 -34.23 6.34 -0.96
N LEU A 283 -34.12 7.65 -0.73
CA LEU A 283 -32.95 8.45 -1.18
C LEU A 283 -31.65 7.95 -0.55
N VAL A 284 -31.67 7.70 0.75
CA VAL A 284 -30.47 7.26 1.48
C VAL A 284 -30.08 5.83 1.08
N GLU A 285 -31.04 4.95 0.85
CA GLU A 285 -30.79 3.59 0.34
C GLU A 285 -30.08 3.63 -1.02
N ARG A 286 -30.59 4.43 -1.97
CA ARG A 286 -29.95 4.61 -3.28
C ARG A 286 -28.56 5.24 -3.16
N LEU A 287 -28.39 6.28 -2.35
CA LEU A 287 -27.10 6.91 -2.11
C LEU A 287 -26.07 5.92 -1.55
N ASN A 288 -26.45 5.11 -0.56
CA ASN A 288 -25.60 4.06 0.00
C ASN A 288 -25.23 3.01 -1.05
N GLY A 289 -26.19 2.61 -1.90
CA GLY A 289 -25.93 1.71 -3.02
C GLY A 289 -24.89 2.27 -3.99
N GLU A 290 -25.00 3.54 -4.36
CA GLU A 290 -24.03 4.21 -5.24
C GLU A 290 -22.67 4.43 -4.58
N ILE A 291 -22.62 4.70 -3.27
CA ILE A 291 -21.36 4.72 -2.49
C ILE A 291 -20.68 3.36 -2.57
N ASN A 292 -21.39 2.27 -2.27
CA ASN A 292 -20.82 0.92 -2.31
C ASN A 292 -20.30 0.56 -3.70
N LYS A 293 -21.09 0.81 -4.76
CA LYS A 293 -20.66 0.59 -6.16
C LYS A 293 -19.41 1.39 -6.52
N THR A 294 -19.36 2.67 -6.12
CA THR A 294 -18.21 3.54 -6.40
C THR A 294 -16.97 3.08 -5.65
N THR A 295 -17.11 2.69 -4.37
CA THR A 295 -16.02 2.09 -3.57
C THR A 295 -15.48 0.83 -4.25
N MET A 296 -16.35 -0.08 -4.71
CA MET A 296 -15.93 -1.29 -5.44
C MET A 296 -15.14 -0.95 -6.71
N ARG A 297 -15.63 0.00 -7.52
CA ARG A 297 -14.93 0.46 -8.74
C ARG A 297 -13.56 1.07 -8.40
N MET A 298 -13.46 1.82 -7.32
CA MET A 298 -12.19 2.38 -6.82
C MET A 298 -11.21 1.30 -6.36
N LEU A 299 -11.67 0.32 -5.59
CA LEU A 299 -10.81 -0.79 -5.15
C LEU A 299 -10.25 -1.58 -6.34
N VAL A 300 -11.10 -1.92 -7.31
CA VAL A 300 -10.68 -2.56 -8.55
C VAL A 300 -9.67 -1.70 -9.33
N LEU A 301 -9.93 -0.39 -9.47
CA LEU A 301 -9.02 0.55 -10.14
C LEU A 301 -7.64 0.60 -9.48
N HIS A 302 -7.59 0.50 -8.16
CA HIS A 302 -6.38 0.51 -7.36
C HIS A 302 -5.81 -0.90 -7.09
N LYS A 303 -6.39 -1.93 -7.71
CA LYS A 303 -6.02 -3.35 -7.56
C LYS A 303 -5.98 -3.78 -6.09
N VAL A 304 -6.88 -3.25 -5.29
CA VAL A 304 -7.12 -3.68 -3.91
C VAL A 304 -8.24 -4.72 -3.97
N ASP A 305 -8.14 -5.80 -3.18
CA ASP A 305 -9.21 -6.79 -3.08
C ASP A 305 -10.57 -6.10 -2.80
N PRO A 306 -11.54 -6.22 -3.73
CA PRO A 306 -12.83 -5.58 -3.56
C PRO A 306 -13.69 -6.25 -2.47
N GLY A 307 -13.32 -7.44 -1.98
CA GLY A 307 -14.01 -8.14 -0.89
C GLY A 307 -14.05 -7.37 0.44
N GLU A 308 -13.20 -6.35 0.61
CA GLU A 308 -13.15 -5.52 1.83
C GLU A 308 -14.02 -4.24 1.76
N ALA A 309 -14.75 -3.99 0.67
CA ALA A 309 -15.45 -2.72 0.46
C ALA A 309 -16.48 -2.38 1.54
N GLU A 310 -17.24 -3.37 2.02
CA GLU A 310 -18.23 -3.16 3.08
C GLU A 310 -17.56 -2.83 4.42
N ALA A 311 -16.45 -3.50 4.75
CA ALA A 311 -15.68 -3.24 5.97
C ALA A 311 -14.99 -1.87 5.94
N ILE A 312 -14.47 -1.46 4.78
CA ILE A 312 -13.90 -0.12 4.56
C ILE A 312 -14.98 0.95 4.72
N ASN A 313 -16.14 0.76 4.07
CA ASN A 313 -17.25 1.71 4.18
C ASN A 313 -17.80 1.79 5.61
N ALA A 314 -17.82 0.69 6.37
CA ALA A 314 -18.19 0.70 7.79
C ALA A 314 -17.19 1.53 8.64
N ARG A 315 -15.88 1.30 8.48
CA ARG A 315 -14.83 2.07 9.17
C ARG A 315 -14.82 3.55 8.81
N VAL A 316 -15.11 3.89 7.57
CA VAL A 316 -15.23 5.29 7.14
C VAL A 316 -16.41 5.95 7.87
N ARG A 317 -17.56 5.29 7.96
CA ARG A 317 -18.73 5.82 8.68
C ARG A 317 -18.46 6.07 10.16
N GLU A 318 -17.71 5.19 10.82
CA GLU A 318 -17.34 5.32 12.24
C GLU A 318 -16.47 6.55 12.54
N ASN A 319 -15.75 7.09 11.53
CA ASN A 319 -14.76 8.16 11.71
C ASN A 319 -15.21 9.54 11.21
N PHE A 320 -16.44 9.71 10.70
CA PHE A 320 -16.96 11.00 10.24
C PHE A 320 -17.96 11.61 11.23
N ALA A 321 -17.70 12.84 11.67
CA ALA A 321 -18.68 13.66 12.40
C ALA A 321 -19.60 14.38 11.41
N VAL A 322 -20.87 13.93 11.33
CA VAL A 322 -21.89 14.61 10.52
C VAL A 322 -22.20 15.96 11.16
N ARG A 323 -21.82 17.06 10.49
CA ARG A 323 -22.26 18.42 10.83
C ARG A 323 -23.18 18.91 9.73
N ALA A 324 -24.48 18.83 9.98
CA ALA A 324 -25.48 19.34 9.06
C ALA A 324 -26.44 20.29 9.83
N PRO A 325 -26.76 21.47 9.27
CA PRO A 325 -27.81 22.32 9.82
C PRO A 325 -29.16 21.75 9.37
N ILE A 326 -29.59 20.67 10.01
CA ILE A 326 -30.84 19.99 9.69
C ILE A 326 -31.68 19.95 10.96
N ASP A 327 -32.99 20.18 10.80
CA ASP A 327 -33.98 20.13 11.88
C ASP A 327 -33.83 18.84 12.72
N LYS A 328 -33.99 18.92 14.04
CA LYS A 328 -33.66 17.86 15.01
C LYS A 328 -34.35 16.53 14.70
N ALA A 329 -35.53 16.57 14.07
CA ALA A 329 -36.27 15.38 13.65
C ALA A 329 -35.61 14.64 12.47
N GLN A 330 -35.01 15.37 11.53
CA GLN A 330 -34.31 14.81 10.37
C GLN A 330 -32.87 14.38 10.72
N ALA A 331 -32.26 15.00 11.74
CA ALA A 331 -30.97 14.58 12.29
C ALA A 331 -31.02 13.16 12.91
N GLY A 332 -32.15 12.76 13.50
CA GLY A 332 -32.35 11.41 14.04
C GLY A 332 -32.32 10.31 12.97
N LEU A 333 -32.82 10.60 11.76
CA LEU A 333 -32.81 9.68 10.63
C LEU A 333 -31.41 9.53 10.02
N LEU A 334 -30.70 10.64 9.84
CA LEU A 334 -29.31 10.59 9.39
C LEU A 334 -28.41 9.87 10.41
N GLY A 335 -28.63 10.05 11.71
CA GLY A 335 -27.91 9.32 12.76
C GLY A 335 -28.25 7.82 12.80
N ALA A 336 -29.52 7.44 12.63
CA ALA A 336 -29.96 6.04 12.64
C ALA A 336 -29.57 5.25 11.37
N VAL A 337 -29.55 5.92 10.21
CA VAL A 337 -29.21 5.29 8.93
C VAL A 337 -27.68 5.27 8.68
N VAL A 338 -26.92 6.24 9.20
CA VAL A 338 -25.45 6.24 9.15
C VAL A 338 -24.84 5.18 10.09
N SER A 339 -25.50 4.86 11.20
CA SER A 339 -25.02 3.87 12.20
C SER A 339 -25.46 2.42 11.95
N GLY A 340 -26.28 2.16 10.92
CA GLY A 340 -26.72 0.79 10.57
C GLY A 340 -27.71 0.15 11.55
N ALA A 341 -28.24 0.91 12.51
CA ALA A 341 -29.18 0.42 13.51
C ALA A 341 -30.63 0.53 13.02
N ALA A 342 -30.99 -0.23 12.00
CA ALA A 342 -32.39 -0.42 11.63
C ALA A 342 -33.05 -1.52 12.49
N THR A 343 -33.10 -1.35 13.82
CA THR A 343 -34.12 -1.98 14.70
C THR A 343 -34.12 -1.35 16.10
N GLY A 344 -35.16 -0.59 16.42
CA GLY A 344 -35.68 -0.48 17.79
C GLY A 344 -35.19 0.69 18.65
N LEU A 345 -36.16 1.46 19.14
CA LEU A 345 -36.10 2.41 20.27
C LEU A 345 -35.50 3.80 20.02
N SER A 346 -36.39 4.71 19.65
CA SER A 346 -36.41 6.07 20.16
C SER A 346 -36.59 6.07 21.69
N ALA A 347 -35.51 5.95 22.45
CA ALA A 347 -35.49 6.25 23.88
C ALA A 347 -34.13 6.85 24.26
N ASP A 348 -34.16 7.84 25.14
CA ASP A 348 -33.01 8.49 25.80
C ASP A 348 -32.30 9.66 25.11
N LEU A 349 -33.05 10.52 24.42
CA LEU A 349 -32.64 11.91 24.17
C LEU A 349 -33.60 12.97 24.75
N MET A 350 -34.45 12.57 25.71
CA MET A 350 -35.44 13.43 26.37
C MET A 350 -35.31 13.46 27.92
N ALA A 351 -34.17 13.08 28.50
CA ALA A 351 -33.90 13.26 29.93
C ALA A 351 -32.40 13.49 30.14
N GLY A 352 -31.89 14.62 30.61
CA GLY A 352 -32.54 15.86 30.99
C GLY A 352 -31.51 16.99 31.01
N GLY A 353 -31.98 18.18 30.64
CA GLY A 353 -31.40 19.43 31.12
C GLY A 353 -32.35 20.00 32.18
N LEU A 354 -31.75 20.49 33.27
CA LEU A 354 -32.33 21.16 34.45
C LEU A 354 -32.66 20.27 35.66
N SER A 355 -31.60 19.83 36.34
CA SER A 355 -31.32 20.19 37.74
C SER A 355 -29.83 19.99 38.05
#